data_AF-R9KXM9-F1
#
_entry.id   AF-R9KXM9-F1
#
_cell.length_a   1.000
_cell.length_b   1.000
_cell.length_c   1.000
_cell.angle_alpha   90.00
_cell.angle_beta   90.00
_cell.angle_gamma   90.00
#
_symmetry.space_group_name_H-M   'P 1'
#
loop_
_entity.id
_entity.type
_entity.pdbx_description
1 polymer ?
#
loop_
_entity_poly.entity_id
_entity_poly.type
_entity_poly.pdbx_seq_one_letter_code
_entity_poly.pdbx_strand_id
1 'polypeptide(L)'
;MFEWKVEEMVLMNNHADVYGGRYKTTVYACENSASREDKIAFVDSMTDGKLSYLLSLIEKFNADKGSLPKKDSMFGEPEVKTTSLKAWIKRNDTNYSQKLIDDWFKYGKYNLLGCERNIQSNTKGTYDYYDDLVDEVFRRQLIECEREEHKYFHDHDEYSILKKKFEEKQNQYHTTFGAEIWIGSGGVQVGDSEKRRKLTIDELKELLSKYEQIDALVEKLTKETHIVY
;
A
#
# COMPACT_ATOMS: atom_id res chain seq x y z
N MET A 1 -1.51 -18.15 -13.66
CA MET A 1 -1.10 -16.75 -13.47
C MET A 1 -2.20 -16.03 -12.70
N PHE A 2 -1.86 -15.52 -11.52
CA PHE A 2 -2.76 -14.60 -10.81
C PHE A 2 -2.77 -13.26 -11.53
N GLU A 3 -3.95 -12.81 -11.95
CA GLU A 3 -4.15 -11.51 -12.58
C GLU A 3 -4.89 -10.59 -11.61
N TRP A 4 -4.45 -9.34 -11.55
CA TRP A 4 -5.07 -8.31 -10.72
C TRP A 4 -5.31 -7.07 -11.57
N LYS A 5 -6.51 -6.52 -11.46
CA LYS A 5 -6.92 -5.25 -12.06
C LYS A 5 -7.65 -4.44 -11.02
N VAL A 6 -7.24 -3.19 -10.85
CA VAL A 6 -7.76 -2.32 -9.80
C VAL A 6 -9.27 -2.11 -9.93
N GLU A 7 -9.79 -2.12 -11.17
CA GLU A 7 -11.21 -1.91 -11.50
C GLU A 7 -12.10 -3.07 -11.05
N GLU A 8 -11.55 -4.27 -10.93
CA GLU A 8 -12.29 -5.47 -10.52
C GLU A 8 -12.45 -5.54 -8.99
N MET A 9 -11.63 -4.78 -8.23
CA MET A 9 -11.70 -4.65 -6.77
C MET A 9 -11.79 -6.00 -6.02
N VAL A 10 -11.08 -7.01 -6.51
CA VAL A 10 -11.24 -8.39 -6.04
C VAL A 10 -10.71 -8.56 -4.62
N LEU A 11 -9.63 -7.87 -4.24
CA LEU A 11 -8.97 -8.06 -2.94
C LEU A 11 -9.79 -7.46 -1.79
N MET A 12 -10.36 -6.27 -1.98
CA MET A 12 -11.27 -5.62 -1.02
C MET A 12 -12.54 -6.47 -0.77
N ASN A 13 -12.98 -7.24 -1.78
CA ASN A 13 -14.21 -8.02 -1.71
C ASN A 13 -14.00 -9.50 -1.37
N ASN A 14 -12.77 -10.02 -1.51
CA ASN A 14 -12.47 -11.45 -1.40
C ASN A 14 -11.29 -11.73 -0.46
N HIS A 15 -11.47 -11.37 0.80
CA HIS A 15 -10.58 -11.71 1.89
C HIS A 15 -11.36 -12.22 3.10
N ALA A 16 -10.67 -12.95 3.96
CA ALA A 16 -11.16 -13.34 5.26
C ALA A 16 -10.38 -12.63 6.35
N ASP A 17 -11.11 -12.14 7.35
CA ASP A 17 -10.51 -11.60 8.55
C ASP A 17 -10.35 -12.69 9.60
N VAL A 18 -9.10 -13.06 9.88
CA VAL A 18 -8.74 -14.04 10.88
C VAL A 18 -8.30 -13.32 12.16
N TYR A 19 -8.89 -13.71 13.29
CA TYR A 19 -8.58 -13.13 14.60
C TYR A 19 -7.60 -14.02 15.37
N GLY A 20 -6.37 -13.53 15.51
CA GLY A 20 -5.32 -14.13 16.34
C GLY A 20 -5.14 -13.35 17.63
N GLY A 21 -5.87 -13.71 18.69
CA GLY A 21 -5.85 -12.96 19.95
C GLY A 21 -6.43 -11.54 19.78
N ARG A 22 -5.63 -10.50 20.03
CA ARG A 22 -6.07 -9.09 19.90
C ARG A 22 -5.88 -8.50 18.50
N TYR A 23 -5.27 -9.23 17.56
CA TYR A 23 -4.92 -8.70 16.26
C TYR A 23 -5.79 -9.30 15.16
N LYS A 24 -6.31 -8.41 14.32
CA LYS A 24 -7.03 -8.73 13.09
C LYS A 24 -6.00 -8.94 11.98
N THR A 25 -6.10 -10.06 11.26
CA THR A 25 -5.25 -10.40 10.13
C THR A 25 -6.11 -10.66 8.92
N THR A 26 -5.92 -9.88 7.86
CA THR A 26 -6.54 -10.14 6.56
C THR A 26 -5.79 -11.25 5.85
N VAL A 27 -6.50 -12.25 5.34
CA VAL A 27 -5.94 -13.34 4.52
C VAL A 27 -6.71 -13.36 3.20
N TYR A 28 -6.02 -13.12 2.09
CA TYR A 28 -6.64 -13.11 0.77
C TYR A 28 -6.79 -14.53 0.25
N ALA A 29 -7.91 -14.83 -0.42
CA ALA A 29 -8.19 -16.16 -0.93
C ALA A 29 -7.09 -16.68 -1.89
N CYS A 30 -6.47 -15.78 -2.67
CA CYS A 30 -5.41 -16.09 -3.62
C CYS A 30 -4.08 -16.49 -2.97
N GLU A 31 -3.85 -16.19 -1.68
CA GLU A 31 -2.63 -16.60 -0.98
C GLU A 31 -2.49 -18.13 -0.94
N ASN A 32 -3.60 -18.84 -0.85
CA ASN A 32 -3.63 -20.31 -0.75
C ASN A 32 -3.81 -21.01 -2.11
N SER A 33 -4.37 -20.33 -3.11
CA SER A 33 -4.68 -20.94 -4.41
C SER A 33 -3.63 -20.67 -5.49
N ALA A 34 -2.86 -19.58 -5.40
CA ALA A 34 -1.80 -19.28 -6.35
C ALA A 34 -0.59 -20.21 -6.16
N SER A 35 -0.02 -20.71 -7.26
CA SER A 35 1.25 -21.46 -7.22
C SER A 35 2.41 -20.55 -6.84
N ARG A 36 3.54 -21.13 -6.42
CA ARG A 36 4.75 -20.37 -6.11
C ARG A 36 5.24 -19.56 -7.32
N GLU A 37 5.21 -20.16 -8.49
CA GLU A 37 5.64 -19.54 -9.75
C GLU A 37 4.73 -18.38 -10.13
N ASP A 38 3.42 -18.54 -9.94
CA ASP A 38 2.44 -17.47 -10.19
C ASP A 38 2.64 -16.31 -9.21
N LYS A 39 2.92 -16.59 -7.93
CA LYS A 39 3.23 -15.57 -6.92
C LYS A 39 4.47 -14.77 -7.30
N ILE A 40 5.53 -15.46 -7.73
CA ILE A 40 6.78 -14.82 -8.17
C ILE A 40 6.52 -13.94 -9.39
N ALA A 41 5.88 -14.48 -10.43
CA ALA A 41 5.60 -13.74 -11.66
C ALA A 41 4.74 -12.49 -11.41
N PHE A 42 3.75 -12.59 -10.52
CA PHE A 42 2.93 -11.46 -10.12
C PHE A 42 3.71 -10.38 -9.37
N VAL A 43 4.51 -10.74 -8.36
CA VAL A 43 5.31 -9.75 -7.64
C VAL A 43 6.34 -9.11 -8.57
N ASP A 44 6.97 -9.89 -9.45
CA ASP A 44 7.97 -9.37 -10.38
C ASP A 44 7.39 -8.39 -11.39
N SER A 45 6.15 -8.59 -11.86
CA SER A 45 5.48 -7.61 -12.73
C SER A 45 5.25 -6.26 -12.03
N MET A 46 5.10 -6.27 -10.70
CA MET A 46 4.90 -5.06 -9.87
C MET A 46 6.22 -4.47 -9.34
N THR A 47 7.30 -5.25 -9.32
CA THR A 47 8.58 -4.87 -8.70
C THR A 47 9.75 -4.86 -9.66
N ASP A 48 9.52 -4.97 -10.97
CA ASP A 48 10.55 -5.00 -12.02
C ASP A 48 11.53 -6.16 -11.85
N GLY A 49 11.01 -7.38 -11.60
CA GLY A 49 11.82 -8.61 -11.51
C GLY A 49 12.64 -8.78 -10.22
N LYS A 50 12.44 -7.91 -9.23
CA LYS A 50 13.30 -7.86 -8.03
C LYS A 50 13.16 -9.10 -7.14
N LEU A 51 11.99 -9.74 -7.08
CA LEU A 51 11.81 -10.94 -6.27
C LEU A 51 12.59 -12.11 -6.86
N SER A 52 12.44 -12.37 -8.17
CA SER A 52 13.24 -13.41 -8.84
C SER A 52 14.74 -13.15 -8.72
N TYR A 53 15.17 -11.91 -8.89
CA TYR A 53 16.58 -11.59 -8.74
C TYR A 53 17.09 -11.84 -7.32
N LEU A 54 16.34 -11.41 -6.30
CA LEU A 54 16.69 -11.65 -4.90
C LEU A 54 16.77 -13.15 -4.59
N LEU A 55 15.81 -13.95 -5.06
CA LEU A 55 15.83 -15.41 -4.90
C LEU A 55 17.10 -16.01 -5.53
N SER A 56 17.47 -15.58 -6.74
CA SER A 56 18.71 -16.02 -7.40
C SER A 56 19.97 -15.65 -6.61
N LEU A 57 20.00 -14.49 -5.95
CA LEU A 57 21.10 -14.08 -5.07
C LEU A 57 21.16 -14.95 -3.81
N ILE A 58 20.03 -15.29 -3.21
CA ILE A 58 19.95 -16.17 -2.04
C ILE A 58 20.46 -17.57 -2.39
N GLU A 59 20.03 -18.13 -3.52
CA GLU A 59 20.51 -19.43 -4.00
C GLU A 59 22.03 -19.41 -4.26
N LYS A 60 22.51 -18.40 -4.98
CA LYS A 60 23.94 -18.23 -5.27
C LYS A 60 24.75 -18.07 -3.99
N PHE A 61 24.28 -17.26 -3.04
CA PHE A 61 24.95 -17.09 -1.75
C PHE A 61 25.02 -18.42 -0.98
N ASN A 62 23.94 -19.20 -0.97
CA ASN A 62 23.91 -20.50 -0.31
C ASN A 62 24.88 -21.51 -0.94
N ALA A 63 25.12 -21.43 -2.24
CA ALA A 63 26.15 -22.23 -2.92
C ALA A 63 27.57 -21.76 -2.55
N ASP A 64 27.81 -20.45 -2.52
CA ASP A 64 29.13 -19.87 -2.30
C ASP A 64 29.56 -19.87 -0.83
N LYS A 65 28.60 -19.81 0.13
CA LYS A 65 28.87 -19.54 1.56
C LYS A 65 29.86 -20.51 2.21
N GLY A 66 29.95 -21.75 1.72
CA GLY A 66 30.89 -22.76 2.23
C GLY A 66 32.35 -22.38 2.00
N SER A 67 32.64 -21.65 0.92
CA SER A 67 33.98 -21.22 0.52
C SER A 67 34.42 -19.89 1.15
N LEU A 68 33.48 -19.15 1.74
CA LEU A 68 33.74 -17.83 2.28
C LEU A 68 34.32 -17.88 3.70
N PRO A 69 35.25 -16.98 4.06
CA PRO A 69 35.78 -16.92 5.41
C PRO A 69 34.67 -16.71 6.45
N LYS A 70 34.62 -17.61 7.44
CA LYS A 70 33.59 -17.60 8.49
C LYS A 70 34.10 -16.97 9.78
N LYS A 71 33.18 -16.42 10.57
CA LYS A 71 33.36 -16.04 11.97
C LYS A 71 32.52 -16.98 12.83
N ASP A 72 32.98 -17.24 14.03
CA ASP A 72 32.18 -17.95 15.01
C ASP A 72 30.95 -17.11 15.36
N SER A 73 29.79 -17.76 15.43
CA SER A 73 28.55 -17.14 15.88
C SER A 73 28.27 -17.59 17.31
N MET A 74 27.96 -16.65 18.21
CA MET A 74 27.61 -16.96 19.61
C MET A 74 26.27 -17.72 19.74
N PHE A 75 25.44 -17.71 18.70
CA PHE A 75 24.04 -18.16 18.78
C PHE A 75 23.63 -19.13 17.67
N GLY A 76 24.57 -19.74 16.94
CA GLY A 76 24.22 -20.67 15.87
C GLY A 76 25.37 -21.04 14.94
N GLU A 77 25.02 -21.34 13.68
CA GLU A 77 25.99 -21.73 12.67
C GLU A 77 27.04 -20.64 12.38
N PRO A 78 28.28 -21.02 12.00
CA PRO A 78 29.30 -20.06 11.62
C PRO A 78 28.84 -19.17 10.45
N GLU A 79 28.85 -17.86 10.68
CA GLU A 79 28.43 -16.84 9.71
C GLU A 79 29.60 -16.39 8.83
N VAL A 80 29.32 -15.85 7.66
CA VAL A 80 30.35 -15.23 6.80
C VAL A 80 30.85 -13.95 7.47
N LYS A 81 32.18 -13.74 7.48
CA LYS A 81 32.79 -12.51 8.00
C LYS A 81 32.23 -11.30 7.26
N THR A 82 31.98 -10.21 7.98
CA THR A 82 31.40 -8.98 7.42
C THR A 82 32.16 -8.44 6.21
N THR A 83 33.49 -8.40 6.24
CA THR A 83 34.31 -7.98 5.09
C THR A 83 34.13 -8.89 3.87
N SER A 84 34.06 -10.20 4.07
CA SER A 84 33.80 -11.17 3.01
C SER A 84 32.38 -11.04 2.46
N LEU A 85 31.38 -10.86 3.33
CA LEU A 85 29.98 -10.68 2.96
C LEU A 85 29.80 -9.41 2.10
N LYS A 86 30.38 -8.28 2.52
CA LYS A 86 30.42 -7.04 1.73
C LYS A 86 31.01 -7.26 0.35
N ALA A 87 32.17 -7.89 0.28
CA ALA A 87 32.88 -8.14 -0.97
C ALA A 87 32.09 -9.10 -1.88
N TRP A 88 31.36 -10.05 -1.30
CA TRP A 88 30.46 -10.93 -2.04
C TRP A 88 29.26 -10.16 -2.61
N ILE A 89 28.57 -9.35 -1.79
CA ILE A 89 27.42 -8.54 -2.23
C ILE A 89 27.83 -7.60 -3.37
N LYS A 90 28.93 -6.85 -3.21
CA LYS A 90 29.45 -5.93 -4.25
C LYS A 90 29.72 -6.59 -5.60
N ARG A 91 30.04 -7.88 -5.61
CA ARG A 91 30.36 -8.63 -6.84
C ARG A 91 29.15 -9.30 -7.49
N ASN A 92 28.07 -9.49 -6.74
CA ASN A 92 26.93 -10.32 -7.17
C ASN A 92 25.62 -9.55 -7.28
N ASP A 93 25.37 -8.58 -6.38
CA ASP A 93 24.22 -7.68 -6.43
C ASP A 93 24.55 -6.47 -7.31
N THR A 94 24.36 -6.65 -8.62
CA THR A 94 24.81 -5.73 -9.67
C THR A 94 23.71 -5.38 -10.69
N ASN A 95 22.55 -6.05 -10.67
CA ASN A 95 21.54 -5.87 -11.71
C ASN A 95 20.80 -4.53 -11.62
N TYR A 96 20.83 -3.86 -10.48
CA TYR A 96 20.18 -2.58 -10.25
C TYR A 96 21.18 -1.51 -9.83
N SER A 97 20.92 -0.26 -10.19
CA SER A 97 21.74 0.89 -9.79
C SER A 97 21.80 1.06 -8.26
N GLN A 98 20.70 0.73 -7.58
CA GLN A 98 20.63 0.56 -6.15
C GLN A 98 20.55 -0.94 -5.82
N LYS A 99 21.52 -1.41 -5.03
CA LYS A 99 21.57 -2.79 -4.53
C LYS A 99 20.31 -3.16 -3.76
N LEU A 100 19.85 -4.39 -3.92
CA LEU A 100 18.78 -4.95 -3.09
C LEU A 100 19.26 -5.29 -1.68
N ILE A 101 20.55 -5.61 -1.55
CA ILE A 101 21.18 -6.03 -0.30
C ILE A 101 22.15 -4.95 0.17
N ASP A 102 21.97 -4.51 1.42
CA ASP A 102 22.80 -3.52 2.09
C ASP A 102 24.21 -4.07 2.36
N ASP A 103 25.23 -3.42 1.82
CA ASP A 103 26.65 -3.70 2.03
C ASP A 103 27.38 -2.64 2.86
N TRP A 104 26.66 -1.68 3.44
CA TRP A 104 27.20 -0.48 4.08
C TRP A 104 26.84 -0.33 5.57
N PHE A 105 25.56 -0.45 5.96
CA PHE A 105 25.11 -0.19 7.33
C PHE A 105 24.53 -1.44 7.99
N LYS A 106 23.50 -2.05 7.39
CA LYS A 106 22.87 -3.29 7.86
C LYS A 106 23.33 -4.47 6.98
N TYR A 107 24.59 -4.88 7.14
CA TYR A 107 25.25 -5.85 6.25
C TYR A 107 24.44 -7.12 5.96
N GLY A 108 24.22 -7.39 4.67
CA GLY A 108 23.49 -8.55 4.20
C GLY A 108 21.97 -8.44 4.37
N LYS A 109 21.45 -7.34 4.92
CA LYS A 109 20.00 -7.13 4.97
C LYS A 109 19.47 -6.70 3.62
N TYR A 110 18.30 -7.19 3.28
CA TYR A 110 17.50 -6.68 2.18
C TYR A 110 16.12 -6.30 2.69
N ASN A 111 15.45 -5.44 1.94
CA ASN A 111 14.07 -5.07 2.20
C ASN A 111 13.32 -5.04 0.86
N LEU A 112 12.36 -5.94 0.71
CA LEU A 112 11.48 -5.97 -0.46
C LEU A 112 10.03 -5.83 0.03
N LEU A 113 9.36 -4.74 -0.35
CA LEU A 113 7.98 -4.42 0.07
C LEU A 113 7.77 -4.42 1.60
N GLY A 114 8.81 -4.03 2.36
CA GLY A 114 8.78 -4.04 3.82
C GLY A 114 9.17 -5.37 4.47
N CYS A 115 9.41 -6.42 3.68
CA CYS A 115 9.97 -7.70 4.17
C CYS A 115 11.46 -7.52 4.44
N GLU A 116 11.84 -7.23 5.70
CA GLU A 116 13.24 -7.07 6.13
C GLU A 116 13.81 -8.40 6.61
N ARG A 117 14.75 -8.98 5.85
CA ARG A 117 15.48 -10.20 6.20
C ARG A 117 16.98 -10.06 5.92
N ASN A 118 17.76 -11.09 6.26
CA ASN A 118 19.21 -11.13 6.01
C ASN A 118 19.57 -12.29 5.09
N ILE A 119 20.43 -12.05 4.08
CA ILE A 119 20.86 -13.08 3.13
C ILE A 119 21.58 -14.26 3.80
N GLN A 120 22.20 -14.06 4.96
CA GLN A 120 22.89 -15.13 5.67
C GLN A 120 21.94 -16.21 6.23
N SER A 121 20.72 -15.82 6.63
CA SER A 121 19.77 -16.73 7.27
C SER A 121 18.45 -16.89 6.51
N ASN A 122 17.99 -15.83 5.81
CA ASN A 122 16.66 -15.69 5.23
C ASN A 122 15.53 -16.10 6.20
N THR A 123 15.77 -15.94 7.50
CA THR A 123 14.78 -16.29 8.52
C THR A 123 13.68 -15.26 8.55
N LYS A 124 12.46 -15.72 8.87
CA LYS A 124 11.28 -14.89 9.09
C LYS A 124 11.58 -13.67 9.98
N GLY A 125 11.23 -12.48 9.50
CA GLY A 125 11.34 -11.24 10.26
C GLY A 125 10.28 -11.15 11.37
N THR A 126 10.50 -10.27 12.35
CA THR A 126 9.56 -10.06 13.47
C THR A 126 8.15 -9.68 13.03
N TYR A 127 8.04 -8.97 11.90
CA TYR A 127 6.78 -8.47 11.34
C TYR A 127 6.29 -9.28 10.14
N ASP A 128 6.98 -10.37 9.82
CA ASP A 128 6.55 -11.24 8.74
C ASP A 128 5.41 -12.14 9.24
N TYR A 129 4.47 -12.44 8.36
CA TYR A 129 3.43 -13.39 8.63
C TYR A 129 3.86 -14.82 8.26
N TYR A 130 4.53 -14.99 7.13
CA TYR A 130 4.98 -16.28 6.60
C TYR A 130 6.48 -16.51 6.77
N ASP A 131 6.86 -17.77 7.01
CA ASP A 131 8.27 -18.18 7.02
C ASP A 131 8.87 -18.15 5.60
N ASP A 132 8.10 -18.59 4.61
CA ASP A 132 8.53 -18.55 3.21
C ASP A 132 8.57 -17.10 2.68
N LEU A 133 9.67 -16.76 2.00
CA LEU A 133 9.90 -15.41 1.49
C LEU A 133 8.92 -15.04 0.36
N VAL A 134 8.57 -15.99 -0.51
CA VAL A 134 7.68 -15.73 -1.65
C VAL A 134 6.28 -15.46 -1.14
N ASP A 135 5.78 -16.28 -0.22
CA ASP A 135 4.47 -16.07 0.39
C ASP A 135 4.38 -14.73 1.13
N GLU A 136 5.44 -14.37 1.87
CA GLU A 136 5.49 -13.10 2.60
C GLU A 136 5.48 -11.88 1.68
N VAL A 137 6.33 -11.88 0.64
CA VAL A 137 6.41 -10.75 -0.29
C VAL A 137 5.15 -10.66 -1.16
N PHE A 138 4.59 -11.81 -1.57
CA PHE A 138 3.32 -11.85 -2.31
C PHE A 138 2.19 -11.23 -1.50
N ARG A 139 2.02 -11.64 -0.24
CA ARG A 139 1.03 -11.04 0.67
C ARG A 139 1.20 -9.53 0.80
N ARG A 140 2.43 -9.05 0.97
CA ARG A 140 2.72 -7.61 1.08
C ARG A 140 2.32 -6.86 -0.19
N GLN A 141 2.57 -7.44 -1.36
CA GLN A 141 2.11 -6.87 -2.63
C GLN A 141 0.57 -6.83 -2.71
N LEU A 142 -0.13 -7.87 -2.25
CA LEU A 142 -1.60 -7.86 -2.21
C LEU A 142 -2.16 -6.75 -1.31
N ILE A 143 -1.51 -6.47 -0.17
CA ILE A 143 -1.90 -5.36 0.71
C ILE A 143 -1.77 -4.01 0.00
N GLU A 144 -0.70 -3.79 -0.78
CA GLU A 144 -0.56 -2.58 -1.59
C GLU A 144 -1.63 -2.51 -2.70
N CYS A 145 -1.90 -3.63 -3.38
CA CYS A 145 -2.96 -3.72 -4.38
C CYS A 145 -4.35 -3.41 -3.80
N GLU A 146 -4.70 -3.93 -2.62
CA GLU A 146 -5.98 -3.61 -1.95
C GLU A 146 -6.07 -2.12 -1.60
N ARG A 147 -4.97 -1.47 -1.21
CA ARG A 147 -4.95 -0.01 -1.00
C ARG A 147 -5.24 0.75 -2.30
N GLU A 148 -4.72 0.26 -3.43
CA GLU A 148 -5.03 0.83 -4.74
C GLU A 148 -6.50 0.60 -5.12
N GLU A 149 -7.08 -0.55 -4.81
CA GLU A 149 -8.52 -0.81 -5.00
C GLU A 149 -9.37 0.14 -4.16
N HIS A 150 -9.03 0.36 -2.89
CA HIS A 150 -9.71 1.33 -2.04
C HIS A 150 -9.64 2.75 -2.60
N LYS A 151 -8.45 3.15 -3.10
CA LYS A 151 -8.28 4.46 -3.72
C LYS A 151 -9.12 4.58 -4.99
N TYR A 152 -9.08 3.57 -5.85
CA TYR A 152 -9.89 3.52 -7.06
C TYR A 152 -11.38 3.61 -6.74
N PHE A 153 -11.86 2.86 -5.76
CA PHE A 153 -13.24 2.95 -5.28
C PHE A 153 -13.59 4.38 -4.87
N HIS A 154 -12.78 5.02 -4.03
CA HIS A 154 -13.02 6.40 -3.61
C HIS A 154 -12.98 7.43 -4.74
N ASP A 155 -12.15 7.21 -5.77
CA ASP A 155 -12.04 8.11 -6.91
C ASP A 155 -13.19 7.93 -7.93
N HIS A 156 -13.88 6.78 -7.90
CA HIS A 156 -14.91 6.42 -8.91
C HIS A 156 -16.32 6.25 -8.33
N ASP A 157 -16.48 6.02 -7.03
CA ASP A 157 -17.80 5.88 -6.43
C ASP A 157 -18.51 7.24 -6.35
N GLU A 158 -19.79 7.24 -6.77
CA GLU A 158 -20.59 8.44 -6.90
C GLU A 158 -20.69 9.22 -5.57
N TYR A 159 -20.79 8.51 -4.45
CA TYR A 159 -20.89 9.13 -3.15
C TYR A 159 -19.61 9.87 -2.77
N SER A 160 -18.43 9.26 -2.94
CA SER A 160 -17.15 9.91 -2.63
C SER A 160 -16.88 11.11 -3.53
N ILE A 161 -17.22 11.03 -4.83
CA ILE A 161 -17.10 12.15 -5.77
C ILE A 161 -18.00 13.31 -5.33
N LEU A 162 -19.28 13.06 -5.06
CA LEU A 162 -20.22 14.10 -4.63
C LEU A 162 -19.81 14.70 -3.29
N LYS A 163 -19.37 13.86 -2.35
CA LYS A 163 -18.89 14.31 -1.04
C LYS A 163 -17.69 15.25 -1.17
N LYS A 164 -16.69 14.90 -1.99
CA LYS A 164 -15.51 15.75 -2.23
C LYS A 164 -15.89 17.10 -2.85
N LYS A 165 -16.74 17.08 -3.88
CA LYS A 165 -17.28 18.32 -4.47
C LYS A 165 -18.00 19.19 -3.45
N PHE A 166 -18.78 18.57 -2.56
CA PHE A 166 -19.48 19.30 -1.49
C PHE A 166 -18.50 19.94 -0.51
N GLU A 167 -17.47 19.22 -0.05
CA GLU A 167 -16.43 19.75 0.83
C GLU A 167 -15.68 20.94 0.19
N GLU A 168 -15.34 20.83 -1.11
CA GLU A 168 -14.71 21.92 -1.86
C GLU A 168 -15.61 23.17 -1.94
N LYS A 169 -16.90 23.00 -2.26
CA LYS A 169 -17.87 24.11 -2.33
C LYS A 169 -18.16 24.72 -0.96
N GLN A 170 -18.25 23.90 0.09
CA GLN A 170 -18.43 24.38 1.45
C GLN A 170 -17.21 25.19 1.91
N ASN A 171 -16.00 24.76 1.58
CA ASN A 171 -14.79 25.52 1.86
C ASN A 171 -14.72 26.82 1.04
N GLN A 172 -15.21 26.83 -0.20
CA GLN A 172 -15.25 28.03 -1.04
C GLN A 172 -16.23 29.09 -0.51
N TYR A 173 -17.44 28.67 -0.11
CA TYR A 173 -18.54 29.58 0.22
C TYR A 173 -18.83 29.72 1.72
N HIS A 174 -18.20 28.90 2.56
CA HIS A 174 -18.36 28.89 4.02
C HIS A 174 -19.81 28.85 4.51
N THR A 175 -20.70 28.16 3.78
CA THR A 175 -22.12 28.01 4.13
C THR A 175 -22.53 26.55 4.05
N THR A 176 -23.53 26.15 4.83
CA THR A 176 -24.18 24.83 4.72
C THR A 176 -25.68 24.99 4.45
N PHE A 177 -26.09 26.19 4.01
CA PHE A 177 -27.50 26.56 3.80
C PHE A 177 -28.37 26.39 5.06
N GLY A 178 -27.75 26.51 6.24
CA GLY A 178 -28.42 26.33 7.53
C GLY A 178 -28.58 24.87 7.95
N ALA A 179 -28.09 23.90 7.17
CA ALA A 179 -28.05 22.51 7.58
C ALA A 179 -26.96 22.30 8.63
N GLU A 180 -27.27 21.51 9.67
CA GLU A 180 -26.32 21.13 10.72
C GLU A 180 -25.37 20.05 10.19
N ILE A 181 -24.37 20.51 9.45
CA ILE A 181 -23.37 19.67 8.79
C ILE A 181 -22.03 19.82 9.52
N TRP A 182 -21.49 18.68 9.92
CA TRP A 182 -20.19 18.55 10.57
C TRP A 182 -19.18 18.03 9.55
N ILE A 183 -18.06 18.74 9.40
CA ILE A 183 -16.96 18.37 8.51
C ILE A 183 -15.69 18.26 9.37
N GLY A 184 -15.05 17.10 9.34
CA GLY A 184 -13.84 16.84 10.12
C GLY A 184 -13.21 15.49 9.78
N SER A 185 -12.37 14.96 10.68
CA SER A 185 -11.66 13.69 10.46
C SER A 185 -12.59 12.48 10.25
N GLY A 186 -13.83 12.54 10.74
CA GLY A 186 -14.87 11.53 10.50
C GLY A 186 -15.61 11.68 9.16
N GLY A 187 -15.24 12.66 8.34
CA GLY A 187 -15.93 13.03 7.10
C GLY A 187 -17.13 13.96 7.29
N VAL A 188 -17.89 14.17 6.21
CA VAL A 188 -19.14 14.97 6.21
C VAL A 188 -20.27 14.18 6.84
N GLN A 189 -20.88 14.75 7.88
CA GLN A 189 -22.01 14.18 8.60
C GLN A 189 -23.11 15.23 8.80
N VAL A 190 -24.36 14.79 8.85
CA VAL A 190 -25.54 15.61 9.14
C VAL A 190 -26.19 15.15 10.44
N GLY A 191 -26.67 16.12 11.22
CA GLY A 191 -27.40 15.90 12.47
C GLY A 191 -26.72 16.53 13.68
N ASP A 192 -27.39 16.40 14.82
CA ASP A 192 -26.96 16.97 16.10
C ASP A 192 -25.75 16.23 16.70
N SER A 193 -25.23 16.72 17.84
CA SER A 193 -24.08 16.12 18.52
C SER A 193 -24.30 14.67 19.00
N GLU A 194 -25.54 14.22 19.13
CA GLU A 194 -25.90 12.89 19.64
C GLU A 194 -26.27 11.90 18.52
N LYS A 195 -26.74 12.38 17.36
CA LYS A 195 -27.28 11.59 16.25
C LYS A 195 -26.73 12.04 14.90
N ARG A 196 -25.42 11.88 14.74
CA ARG A 196 -24.75 12.11 13.45
C ARG A 196 -24.91 10.92 12.53
N ARG A 197 -25.20 11.19 11.26
CA ARG A 197 -25.14 10.19 10.18
C ARG A 197 -24.44 10.75 8.95
N LYS A 198 -24.04 9.87 8.04
CA LYS A 198 -23.59 10.29 6.70
C LYS A 198 -24.76 10.91 5.93
N LEU A 199 -24.46 11.89 5.10
CA LEU A 199 -25.40 12.37 4.08
C LEU A 199 -25.71 11.22 3.11
N THR A 200 -26.88 11.23 2.48
CA THR A 200 -27.17 10.34 1.34
C THR A 200 -26.66 10.97 0.03
N ILE A 201 -26.63 10.16 -1.04
CA ILE A 201 -26.33 10.67 -2.39
C ILE A 201 -27.31 11.77 -2.80
N ASP A 202 -28.60 11.60 -2.53
CA ASP A 202 -29.63 12.57 -2.91
C ASP A 202 -29.48 13.89 -2.14
N GLU A 203 -29.16 13.83 -0.84
CA GLU A 203 -28.90 15.03 -0.04
C GLU A 203 -27.64 15.77 -0.53
N LEU A 204 -26.59 15.04 -0.90
CA LEU A 204 -25.39 15.64 -1.49
C LEU A 204 -25.71 16.32 -2.83
N LYS A 205 -26.49 15.68 -3.71
CA LYS A 205 -26.92 16.26 -4.98
C LYS A 205 -27.76 17.52 -4.77
N GLU A 206 -28.68 17.50 -3.80
CA GLU A 206 -29.50 18.66 -3.47
C GLU A 206 -28.63 19.84 -3.00
N LEU A 207 -27.73 19.60 -2.05
CA LEU A 207 -26.81 20.63 -1.52
C LEU A 207 -25.90 21.20 -2.63
N LEU A 208 -25.36 20.32 -3.49
CA LEU A 208 -24.54 20.74 -4.63
C LEU A 208 -25.32 21.62 -5.62
N SER A 209 -26.58 21.29 -5.90
CA SER A 209 -27.43 22.12 -6.75
C SER A 209 -27.66 23.52 -6.17
N LYS A 210 -27.67 23.67 -4.83
CA LYS A 210 -27.73 25.01 -4.21
C LYS A 210 -26.43 25.80 -4.40
N TYR A 211 -25.27 25.14 -4.37
CA TYR A 211 -24.00 25.80 -4.71
C TYR A 211 -23.93 26.22 -6.17
N GLU A 212 -24.45 25.42 -7.10
CA GLU A 212 -24.54 25.80 -8.52
C GLU A 212 -25.36 27.09 -8.71
N GLN A 213 -26.41 27.30 -7.90
CA GLN A 213 -27.17 28.54 -7.89
C GLN A 213 -26.36 29.73 -7.36
N ILE A 214 -25.49 29.51 -6.36
CA ILE A 214 -24.54 30.53 -5.91
C ILE A 214 -23.52 30.84 -7.00
N ASP A 215 -22.92 29.83 -7.62
CA ASP A 215 -21.94 30.00 -8.72
C ASP A 215 -22.54 30.86 -9.84
N ALA A 216 -23.77 30.54 -10.28
CA ALA A 216 -24.46 31.28 -11.33
C ALA A 216 -24.78 32.73 -10.92
N LEU A 217 -25.15 32.97 -9.66
CA LEU A 217 -25.38 34.30 -9.13
C LEU A 217 -24.07 35.12 -9.08
N VAL A 218 -22.98 34.51 -8.61
CA VAL A 218 -21.66 35.14 -8.56
C VAL A 218 -21.19 35.50 -9.97
N GLU A 219 -21.34 34.59 -10.94
CA GLU A 219 -20.96 34.85 -12.33
C GLU A 219 -21.78 36.00 -12.94
N LYS A 220 -23.11 36.01 -12.71
CA LYS A 220 -23.97 37.10 -13.15
C LYS A 220 -23.51 38.45 -12.57
N LEU A 221 -23.34 38.52 -11.25
CA LEU A 221 -22.89 39.74 -10.58
C LEU A 221 -21.50 40.18 -11.02
N THR A 222 -20.61 39.24 -11.31
CA THR A 222 -19.25 39.53 -11.82
C THR A 222 -19.29 40.11 -13.24
N LYS A 223 -20.24 39.69 -14.09
CA LYS A 223 -20.41 40.30 -15.42
C LYS A 223 -21.01 41.70 -15.36
N GLU A 224 -21.94 41.92 -14.42
CA GLU A 224 -22.56 43.23 -14.19
C GLU A 224 -21.60 44.22 -13.54
N THR A 225 -20.67 43.72 -12.71
CA THR A 225 -19.63 44.55 -12.11
C THR A 225 -18.41 44.61 -13.04
N HIS A 226 -18.16 45.76 -13.67
CA HIS A 226 -16.94 45.99 -14.47
C HIS A 226 -15.66 46.12 -13.63
N ILE A 227 -15.60 45.40 -12.51
CA ILE A 227 -14.48 45.42 -11.57
C ILE A 227 -13.53 44.29 -12.01
N VAL A 228 -12.49 44.68 -12.73
CA VAL A 228 -11.38 43.80 -13.10
C VAL A 228 -10.42 43.73 -11.92
N TYR A 229 -10.10 42.52 -11.47
CA TYR A 229 -9.00 42.26 -10.52
C TYR A 229 -7.66 42.17 -11.26
#